data_AF-A0A2H3DCC6-F1
#
_entry.id   AF-A0A2H3DCC6-F1
#
_cell.length_a   1.000
_cell.length_b   1.000
_cell.length_c   1.000
_cell.angle_alpha   90.00
_cell.angle_beta   90.00
_cell.angle_gamma   90.00
#
_symmetry.space_group_name_H-M   'P 1'
#
loop_
_entity.id
_entity.type
_entity.pdbx_description
1 polymer ?
#
loop_
_entity_poly.entity_id
_entity_poly.type
_entity_poly.pdbx_seq_one_letter_code
_entity_poly.pdbx_strand_id
1 'polypeptide(L)'
;MRLFSPSFLTIAAAALAYGQTTTYVLVFDNLTAAINGLDFITFGLVETVHACMDFCDSVEGCLFINAFDDVNGKDGSPDLTCSLYAGCHTAVDATNTGGQTQPDGTINSIANSSGFCKTNVTEPEGPT
;
A
#
# COMPACT_ATOMS: atom_id res chain seq x y z
N MET A 1 -39.48 48.14 -22.26
CA MET A 1 -39.45 47.08 -21.23
C MET A 1 -38.16 46.30 -21.44
N ARG A 2 -37.16 46.49 -20.56
CA ARG A 2 -35.85 45.81 -20.63
C ARG A 2 -35.94 44.53 -19.82
N LEU A 3 -35.71 43.38 -20.44
CA LEU A 3 -35.50 42.12 -19.74
C LEU A 3 -34.03 41.73 -19.93
N PHE A 4 -33.24 41.94 -18.88
CA PHE A 4 -31.86 41.49 -18.78
C PHE A 4 -31.85 39.96 -18.56
N SER A 5 -31.11 39.26 -19.41
CA SER A 5 -30.77 37.85 -19.23
C SER A 5 -29.73 37.71 -18.12
N PRO A 6 -29.91 36.87 -17.09
CA PRO A 6 -28.81 36.52 -16.21
C PRO A 6 -28.01 35.40 -16.88
N SER A 7 -26.82 35.75 -17.38
CA SER A 7 -25.77 34.76 -17.64
C SER A 7 -25.47 34.04 -16.32
N PHE A 8 -25.67 32.73 -16.30
CA PHE A 8 -25.20 31.88 -15.21
C PHE A 8 -23.68 31.90 -15.21
N LEU A 9 -23.10 32.73 -14.32
CA LEU A 9 -21.70 32.59 -13.92
C LEU A 9 -21.58 31.26 -13.17
N THR A 10 -20.99 30.25 -13.79
CA THR A 10 -20.48 29.06 -13.09
C THR A 10 -19.36 29.52 -12.17
N ILE A 11 -19.65 29.60 -10.87
CA ILE A 11 -18.62 29.68 -9.84
C ILE A 11 -17.95 28.30 -9.82
N ALA A 12 -16.76 28.20 -10.39
CA ALA A 12 -15.88 27.08 -10.11
C ALA A 12 -15.59 27.11 -8.61
N ALA A 13 -16.16 26.17 -7.85
CA ALA A 13 -15.72 25.93 -6.49
C ALA A 13 -14.30 25.37 -6.58
N ALA A 14 -13.29 26.23 -6.41
CA ALA A 14 -11.98 25.77 -6.03
C ALA A 14 -12.14 25.19 -4.62
N ALA A 15 -12.40 23.89 -4.53
CA ALA A 15 -12.22 23.17 -3.28
C ALA A 15 -10.77 23.45 -2.86
N LEU A 16 -10.61 24.10 -1.70
CA LEU A 16 -9.30 24.20 -1.06
C LEU A 16 -8.76 22.77 -1.00
N ALA A 17 -7.62 22.53 -1.64
CA ALA A 17 -6.87 21.30 -1.48
C ALA A 17 -6.40 21.28 -0.03
N TYR A 18 -7.27 20.80 0.83
CA TYR A 18 -6.98 20.49 2.20
C TYR A 18 -5.83 19.48 2.18
N GLY A 19 -4.72 19.82 2.84
CA GLY A 19 -3.49 19.03 2.83
C GLY A 19 -3.72 17.69 3.52
N GLN A 20 -4.22 16.70 2.79
CA GLN A 20 -4.20 15.33 3.28
C GLN A 20 -2.76 14.82 3.21
N THR A 21 -2.22 14.41 4.35
CA THR A 21 -0.95 13.71 4.39
C THR A 21 -1.24 12.22 4.53
N THR A 22 -0.78 11.45 3.54
CA THR A 22 -0.76 10.00 3.61
C THR A 22 0.29 9.56 4.62
N THR A 23 -0.09 8.68 5.54
CA THR A 23 0.81 8.01 6.48
C THR A 23 0.58 6.50 6.46
N TYR A 24 1.56 5.74 6.96
CA TYR A 24 1.47 4.29 7.09
C TYR A 24 1.68 3.90 8.55
N VAL A 25 0.77 3.08 9.08
CA VAL A 25 0.84 2.56 10.45
C VAL A 25 1.26 1.10 10.42
N LEU A 26 2.32 0.77 11.17
CA LEU A 26 2.76 -0.59 11.37
C LEU A 26 1.65 -1.40 12.07
N VAL A 27 1.23 -2.50 11.47
CA VAL A 27 0.22 -3.41 12.02
C VAL A 27 0.87 -4.66 12.63
N PHE A 28 1.91 -5.18 11.99
CA PHE A 28 2.73 -6.27 12.50
C PHE A 28 4.13 -6.22 11.89
N ASP A 29 5.10 -6.84 12.56
CA ASP A 29 6.47 -6.99 12.11
C ASP A 29 7.03 -8.39 12.43
N ASN A 30 8.14 -8.72 11.76
CA ASN A 30 8.96 -9.90 12.03
C ASN A 30 8.21 -11.24 12.03
N LEU A 31 7.25 -11.41 11.11
CA LEU A 31 6.58 -12.70 10.90
C LEU A 31 7.31 -13.57 9.87
N THR A 32 7.10 -14.88 9.95
CA THR A 32 7.60 -15.88 8.99
C THR A 32 6.54 -16.27 7.95
N ALA A 33 5.57 -15.39 7.72
CA ALA A 33 4.48 -15.58 6.78
C ALA A 33 4.07 -14.24 6.18
N ALA A 34 3.72 -14.27 4.90
CA ALA A 34 3.13 -13.15 4.18
C ALA A 34 1.60 -13.20 4.27
N ILE A 35 0.97 -12.06 4.02
CA ILE A 35 -0.49 -11.96 3.90
C ILE A 35 -1.00 -12.90 2.81
N ASN A 36 -2.12 -13.55 3.10
CA ASN A 36 -2.90 -14.36 2.16
C ASN A 36 -4.34 -13.80 2.09
N GLY A 37 -4.46 -12.60 1.52
CA GLY A 37 -5.71 -11.84 1.41
C GLY A 37 -6.36 -11.98 0.03
N LEU A 38 -7.69 -11.93 -0.03
CA LEU A 38 -8.47 -12.05 -1.28
C LEU A 38 -8.46 -10.76 -2.13
N ASP A 39 -8.17 -9.65 -1.50
CA ASP A 39 -8.11 -8.29 -2.03
C ASP A 39 -6.69 -7.89 -2.45
N PHE A 40 -5.85 -8.90 -2.72
CA PHE A 40 -4.55 -8.74 -3.35
C PHE A 40 -4.67 -7.99 -4.67
N ILE A 41 -3.86 -6.95 -4.85
CA ILE A 41 -3.82 -6.14 -6.07
C ILE A 41 -2.66 -6.61 -6.95
N THR A 42 -1.43 -6.48 -6.45
CA THR A 42 -0.20 -6.76 -7.19
C THR A 42 0.98 -6.91 -6.24
N PHE A 43 2.14 -7.31 -6.77
CA PHE A 43 3.41 -7.30 -6.05
C PHE A 43 4.53 -6.69 -6.89
N GLY A 44 5.57 -6.21 -6.22
CA GLY A 44 6.81 -5.73 -6.81
C GLY A 44 8.02 -6.09 -5.95
N LEU A 45 9.22 -5.92 -6.50
CA LEU A 45 10.47 -6.03 -5.75
C LEU A 45 11.00 -4.63 -5.45
N VAL A 46 11.36 -4.40 -4.20
CA VAL A 46 11.85 -3.10 -3.72
C VAL A 46 12.94 -3.28 -2.66
N GLU A 47 13.88 -2.35 -2.60
CA GLU A 47 15.01 -2.45 -1.67
C GLU A 47 14.62 -2.16 -0.21
N THR A 48 13.54 -1.42 0.02
CA THR A 48 13.15 -0.97 1.37
C THR A 48 11.65 -0.96 1.57
N VAL A 49 11.23 -1.04 2.84
CA VAL A 49 9.82 -0.85 3.23
C VAL A 49 9.29 0.52 2.80
N HIS A 50 10.11 1.57 2.83
CA HIS A 50 9.68 2.90 2.39
C HIS A 50 9.40 2.91 0.87
N ALA A 51 10.26 2.29 0.07
CA ALA A 51 10.00 2.11 -1.36
C ALA A 51 8.74 1.27 -1.63
N CYS A 52 8.37 0.35 -0.74
CA CYS A 52 7.10 -0.36 -0.80
C CYS A 52 5.89 0.57 -0.56
N MET A 53 6.02 1.53 0.36
CA MET A 53 4.99 2.56 0.58
C MET A 53 4.85 3.47 -0.64
N ASP A 54 5.96 3.91 -1.23
CA ASP A 54 5.97 4.70 -2.47
C ASP A 54 5.32 3.93 -3.63
N PHE A 55 5.57 2.62 -3.72
CA PHE A 55 4.93 1.77 -4.70
C PHE A 55 3.41 1.71 -4.49
N CYS A 56 2.94 1.52 -3.25
CA CYS A 56 1.53 1.58 -2.90
C CYS A 56 0.90 2.94 -3.23
N ASP A 57 1.61 4.05 -3.02
CA ASP A 57 1.13 5.39 -3.36
C ASP A 57 0.96 5.61 -4.86
N SER A 58 1.72 4.89 -5.69
CA SER A 58 1.58 4.91 -7.16
C SER A 58 0.45 4.02 -7.71
N VAL A 59 -0.12 3.14 -6.88
CA VAL A 59 -1.14 2.16 -7.29
C VAL A 59 -2.51 2.58 -6.77
N GLU A 60 -3.43 2.87 -7.70
CA GLU A 60 -4.81 3.21 -7.37
C GLU A 60 -5.47 2.07 -6.56
N GLY A 61 -6.12 2.44 -5.45
CA GLY A 61 -6.81 1.50 -4.58
C GLY A 61 -5.91 0.77 -3.57
N CYS A 62 -4.59 0.98 -3.57
CA CYS A 62 -3.73 0.39 -2.55
C CYS A 62 -3.93 1.06 -1.19
N LEU A 63 -4.33 0.26 -0.19
CA LEU A 63 -4.53 0.68 1.20
C LEU A 63 -3.63 -0.05 2.20
N PHE A 64 -2.92 -1.09 1.77
CA PHE A 64 -2.06 -1.86 2.67
C PHE A 64 -0.87 -2.45 1.92
N ILE A 65 0.27 -2.46 2.60
CA ILE A 65 1.49 -3.12 2.13
C ILE A 65 1.87 -4.27 3.05
N ASN A 66 2.34 -5.37 2.47
CA ASN A 66 3.13 -6.37 3.18
C ASN A 66 4.47 -6.55 2.47
N ALA A 67 5.53 -6.12 3.17
CA ALA A 67 6.91 -6.23 2.74
C ALA A 67 7.60 -7.38 3.48
N PHE A 68 8.27 -8.27 2.75
CA PHE A 68 8.88 -9.47 3.32
C PHE A 68 10.03 -10.00 2.45
N ASP A 69 10.91 -10.79 3.06
CA ASP A 69 11.92 -11.57 2.33
C ASP A 69 11.27 -12.86 1.81
N ASP A 70 11.29 -13.05 0.49
CA ASP A 70 10.92 -14.32 -0.15
C ASP A 70 12.22 -15.13 -0.37
N VAL A 71 12.75 -15.72 0.70
CA VAL A 71 14.05 -16.41 0.69
C VAL A 71 14.03 -17.52 -0.34
N ASN A 72 14.99 -17.52 -1.27
CA ASN A 72 15.04 -18.37 -2.48
C ASN A 72 13.90 -18.16 -3.49
N GLY A 73 12.89 -17.35 -3.19
CA GLY A 73 11.87 -16.97 -4.17
C GLY A 73 12.40 -15.94 -5.17
N LYS A 74 11.61 -15.66 -6.20
CA LYS A 74 11.87 -14.57 -7.18
C LYS A 74 13.30 -14.57 -7.74
N ASP A 75 13.75 -15.73 -8.19
CA ASP A 75 15.09 -15.95 -8.73
C ASP A 75 16.23 -15.62 -7.75
N GLY A 76 15.97 -15.72 -6.44
CA GLY A 76 16.95 -15.46 -5.38
C GLY A 76 17.24 -13.98 -5.16
N SER A 77 16.33 -13.08 -5.57
CA SER A 77 16.48 -11.65 -5.35
C SER A 77 16.68 -11.32 -3.86
N PRO A 78 17.62 -10.42 -3.51
CA PRO A 78 17.77 -9.92 -2.15
C PRO A 78 16.73 -8.84 -1.79
N ASP A 79 15.95 -8.37 -2.76
CA ASP A 79 14.95 -7.32 -2.56
C ASP A 79 13.74 -7.85 -1.79
N LEU A 80 13.08 -6.96 -1.05
CA LEU A 80 11.81 -7.26 -0.42
C LEU A 80 10.74 -7.48 -1.50
N THR A 81 9.97 -8.55 -1.33
CA THR A 81 8.68 -8.64 -2.02
C THR A 81 7.70 -7.70 -1.33
N CYS A 82 7.21 -6.72 -2.07
CA CYS A 82 6.19 -5.76 -1.66
C CYS A 82 4.86 -6.17 -2.28
N SER A 83 3.96 -6.74 -1.46
CA SER A 83 2.60 -7.10 -1.87
C SER A 83 1.60 -6.02 -1.44
N LEU A 84 0.71 -5.65 -2.35
CA LEU A 84 -0.26 -4.56 -2.20
C LEU A 84 -1.67 -5.12 -2.10
N TYR A 85 -2.48 -4.56 -1.20
CA TYR A 85 -3.86 -4.98 -0.96
C TYR A 85 -4.81 -3.79 -0.93
N ALA A 86 -6.07 -4.04 -1.30
CA ALA A 86 -7.11 -3.01 -1.33
C ALA A 86 -7.72 -2.73 0.05
N GLY A 87 -7.42 -3.54 1.06
CA GLY A 87 -7.86 -3.40 2.44
C GLY A 87 -6.73 -3.65 3.44
N CYS A 88 -6.90 -3.17 4.67
CA CYS A 88 -5.93 -3.38 5.73
C CYS A 88 -6.05 -4.78 6.34
N HIS A 89 -4.91 -5.42 6.51
CA HIS A 89 -4.78 -6.76 7.10
C HIS A 89 -4.12 -6.71 8.47
N THR A 90 -4.22 -7.82 9.20
CA THR A 90 -3.52 -8.03 10.48
C THR A 90 -2.64 -9.28 10.41
N ALA A 91 -1.86 -9.53 11.47
CA ALA A 91 -1.04 -10.73 11.59
C ALA A 91 -1.83 -12.05 11.43
N VAL A 92 -3.14 -12.06 11.66
CA VAL A 92 -4.00 -13.25 11.48
C VAL A 92 -4.07 -13.67 10.01
N ASP A 93 -3.98 -12.73 9.09
CA ASP A 93 -4.05 -12.99 7.65
C ASP A 93 -2.68 -13.45 7.08
N ALA A 94 -1.61 -13.31 7.87
CA ALA A 94 -0.26 -13.72 7.51
C ALA A 94 -0.11 -15.25 7.61
N THR A 95 -0.57 -15.97 6.59
CA THR A 95 -0.62 -17.44 6.58
C THR A 95 0.17 -18.07 5.43
N ASN A 96 0.67 -17.27 4.48
CA ASN A 96 1.50 -17.78 3.39
C ASN A 96 2.97 -17.88 3.85
N THR A 97 3.41 -19.09 4.18
CA THR A 97 4.79 -19.35 4.63
C THR A 97 5.78 -19.61 3.50
N GLY A 98 5.35 -19.55 2.23
CA GLY A 98 6.12 -20.06 1.09
C GLY A 98 5.98 -21.59 0.98
N GLY A 99 7.04 -22.26 0.50
CA GLY A 99 7.09 -23.71 0.33
C GLY A 99 6.99 -24.19 -1.12
N GLN A 100 7.01 -23.27 -2.09
CA GLN A 100 7.05 -23.58 -3.50
C GLN A 100 8.48 -23.99 -3.92
N THR A 101 8.59 -25.07 -4.70
CA THR A 101 9.84 -25.44 -5.36
C THR A 101 10.15 -24.49 -6.50
N GLN A 102 11.37 -23.97 -6.50
CA GLN A 102 11.89 -23.02 -7.49
C GLN A 102 12.52 -23.77 -8.67
N PRO A 103 12.79 -23.10 -9.82
CA PRO A 103 13.37 -23.76 -10.98
C PRO A 103 14.73 -24.42 -10.74
N ASP A 104 15.49 -23.95 -9.76
CA ASP A 104 16.79 -24.51 -9.34
C ASP A 104 16.67 -25.67 -8.32
N GLY A 105 15.45 -26.03 -7.94
CA GLY A 105 15.15 -27.09 -6.98
C GLY A 105 15.18 -26.66 -5.52
N THR A 106 15.51 -25.40 -5.22
CA THR A 106 15.37 -24.85 -3.87
C THR A 106 13.90 -24.70 -3.48
N ILE A 107 13.62 -24.59 -2.18
CA ILE A 107 12.28 -24.31 -1.66
C ILE A 107 12.33 -22.91 -1.06
N ASN A 108 11.35 -22.08 -1.40
CA ASN A 108 11.27 -20.74 -0.83
C ASN A 108 10.61 -20.72 0.55
N SER A 109 10.89 -19.67 1.31
CA SER A 109 10.27 -19.44 2.63
C SER A 109 10.14 -17.94 2.88
N ILE A 110 9.10 -17.55 3.61
CA ILE A 110 8.90 -16.14 3.98
C ILE A 110 9.61 -15.81 5.29
N ALA A 111 10.30 -14.67 5.33
CA ALA A 111 10.94 -14.13 6.52
C ALA A 111 10.76 -12.60 6.63
N ASN A 112 11.01 -12.07 7.84
CA ASN A 112 11.02 -10.63 8.14
C ASN A 112 9.77 -9.88 7.65
N SER A 113 8.63 -10.55 7.64
CA SER A 113 7.38 -10.03 7.08
C SER A 113 6.78 -8.97 7.97
N SER A 114 6.52 -7.80 7.39
CA SER A 114 5.93 -6.65 8.07
C SER A 114 4.76 -6.06 7.27
N GLY A 115 3.73 -5.61 7.97
CA GLY A 115 2.49 -5.12 7.38
C GLY A 115 2.17 -3.69 7.80
N PHE A 116 1.76 -2.85 6.86
CA PHE A 116 1.43 -1.46 7.14
C PHE A 116 0.11 -1.05 6.48
N CYS A 117 -0.77 -0.44 7.28
CA CYS A 117 -2.05 0.09 6.82
C CYS A 117 -1.89 1.58 6.49
N LYS A 118 -2.38 1.98 5.31
CA LYS A 118 -2.40 3.35 4.83
C LYS A 118 -3.49 4.13 5.55
N THR A 119 -3.15 5.32 6.03
CA THR A 119 -4.06 6.24 6.72
C THR A 119 -3.91 7.62 6.10
N ASN A 120 -5.03 8.33 5.97
CA ASN A 120 -4.99 9.73 5.56
C ASN A 120 -5.22 10.61 6.78
N VAL A 121 -4.24 11.45 7.11
CA VAL A 121 -4.37 12.44 8.18
C VAL A 121 -4.83 13.75 7.57
N THR A 122 -5.92 14.25 8.13
CA THR A 122 -6.48 15.54 7.82
C THR A 122 -5.86 16.58 8.76
N GLU A 123 -4.98 17.47 8.26
CA GLU A 123 -4.34 18.51 9.08
C GLU A 123 -5.35 19.60 9.54
N PRO A 124 -5.51 19.91 10.84
CA PRO A 124 -6.47 20.91 11.29
C PRO A 124 -6.19 22.29 10.66
N GLU A 125 -7.23 23.03 10.27
CA GLU A 125 -7.07 24.39 9.72
C GLU A 125 -6.24 25.25 10.70
N GLY A 126 -5.12 25.79 10.22
CA GLY A 126 -4.24 26.65 11.03
C GLY A 126 -4.98 27.90 11.55
N PRO A 127 -4.53 28.48 12.67
CA PRO A 127 -5.22 29.63 13.24
C PRO A 127 -5.07 30.87 12.35
N THR A 128 -6.21 31.47 12.02
CA THR A 128 -6.35 32.77 11.32
C THR A 128 -5.78 33.93 12.12
#